data_AF-S4PC66-F1
#
_entry.id   AF-S4PC66-F1
#
_cell.length_a   1.000
_cell.length_b   1.000
_cell.length_c   1.000
_cell.angle_alpha   90.00
_cell.angle_beta   90.00
_cell.angle_gamma   90.00
#
_symmetry.space_group_name_H-M   'P 1'
#
loop_
_entity.id
_entity.type
_entity.pdbx_description
1 polymer ?
#
loop_
_entity_poly.entity_id
_entity_poly.type
_entity_poly.pdbx_seq_one_letter_code
_entity_poly.pdbx_strand_id
1 'polypeptide(L)'
;MVARIYQRKKKIFNYRLSRARRYIECTFGILANKWRIFHRPLNVNVDFAVDIVKSSCVLHNYVKQRDGNKFEDTFEGLPYSIIHSTQQVRPGGPMLTTIREEFANYFVSEEGKLDWQWNMI
;
A
#
# COMPACT_ATOMS: atom_id res chain seq x y z
N MET A 1 -28.66 -11.00 14.51
CA MET A 1 -27.31 -11.61 14.54
C MET A 1 -26.46 -11.23 13.32
N VAL A 2 -27.02 -11.32 12.10
CA VAL A 2 -26.37 -11.00 10.81
C VAL A 2 -25.83 -9.55 10.71
N ALA A 3 -26.57 -8.56 11.21
CA ALA A 3 -26.14 -7.16 11.18
C ALA A 3 -24.83 -6.88 11.97
N ARG A 4 -24.59 -7.58 13.08
CA ARG A 4 -23.37 -7.44 13.88
C ARG A 4 -22.14 -8.00 13.16
N ILE A 5 -22.31 -9.06 12.37
CA ILE A 5 -21.23 -9.67 11.57
C ILE A 5 -20.83 -8.74 10.42
N TYR A 6 -21.82 -8.16 9.72
CA TYR A 6 -21.58 -7.20 8.64
C TYR A 6 -20.82 -5.95 9.11
N GLN A 7 -21.19 -5.41 10.27
CA GLN A 7 -20.48 -4.26 10.87
C GLN A 7 -19.03 -4.61 11.25
N ARG A 8 -18.79 -5.83 11.76
CA ARG A 8 -17.45 -6.30 12.13
C ARG A 8 -16.54 -6.46 10.91
N LYS A 9 -17.03 -7.10 9.84
CA LYS A 9 -16.32 -7.22 8.56
C LYS A 9 -15.91 -5.85 8.01
N LYS A 10 -16.84 -4.88 8.02
CA LYS A 10 -16.59 -3.51 7.57
C LYS A 10 -15.52 -2.80 8.42
N LYS A 11 -15.57 -2.97 9.76
CA LYS A 11 -14.58 -2.39 10.67
C LYS A 11 -13.18 -2.96 10.44
N ILE A 12 -13.04 -4.28 10.30
CA ILE A 12 -11.74 -4.95 10.03
C ILE A 12 -11.13 -4.43 8.73
N PHE A 13 -11.93 -4.40 7.66
CA PHE A 13 -11.48 -3.88 6.38
C PHE A 13 -10.99 -2.43 6.50
N ASN A 14 -11.77 -1.56 7.13
CA ASN A 14 -11.40 -0.15 7.28
C ASN A 14 -10.12 0.00 8.10
N TYR A 15 -9.97 -0.75 9.18
CA TYR A 15 -8.77 -0.72 10.01
C TYR A 15 -7.53 -1.16 9.21
N ARG A 16 -7.61 -2.30 8.50
CA ARG A 16 -6.50 -2.80 7.67
C ARG A 16 -6.14 -1.84 6.55
N LEU A 17 -7.13 -1.24 5.90
CA LEU A 17 -6.92 -0.22 4.86
C LEU A 17 -6.23 1.03 5.42
N SER A 18 -6.68 1.54 6.57
CA SER A 18 -6.04 2.69 7.23
C SER A 18 -4.60 2.38 7.63
N ARG A 19 -4.35 1.16 8.15
CA ARG A 19 -3.00 0.71 8.51
C ARG A 19 -2.10 0.62 7.26
N ALA A 20 -2.60 0.08 6.15
CA ALA A 20 -1.87 0.06 4.88
C ALA A 20 -1.54 1.47 4.37
N ARG A 21 -2.51 2.42 4.40
CA ARG A 21 -2.25 3.83 4.06
C ARG A 21 -1.17 4.44 4.92
N ARG A 22 -1.20 4.22 6.24
CA ARG A 22 -0.19 4.74 7.17
C ARG A 22 1.22 4.29 6.77
N TYR A 23 1.41 3.01 6.44
CA TYR A 23 2.71 2.53 5.97
C TYR A 23 3.13 3.21 4.66
N ILE A 24 2.22 3.31 3.69
CA ILE A 24 2.49 3.96 2.39
C ILE A 24 2.89 5.43 2.59
N GLU A 25 2.13 6.18 3.41
CA GLU A 25 2.41 7.59 3.72
C GLU A 25 3.75 7.75 4.44
N CYS A 26 4.06 6.90 5.43
CA CYS A 26 5.35 6.90 6.10
C CYS A 26 6.50 6.63 5.11
N THR A 27 6.37 5.65 4.22
CA THR A 27 7.38 5.32 3.21
C THR A 27 7.61 6.49 2.26
N PHE A 28 6.54 7.10 1.72
CA PHE A 28 6.69 8.27 0.85
C PHE A 28 7.24 9.49 1.60
N GLY A 29 6.91 9.67 2.87
CA GLY A 29 7.50 10.71 3.72
C GLY A 29 9.01 10.55 3.89
N ILE A 30 9.48 9.32 4.12
CA ILE A 30 10.93 9.00 4.18
C ILE A 30 11.60 9.28 2.84
N LEU A 31 10.98 8.82 1.74
CA LEU A 31 11.52 9.03 0.39
C LEU A 31 11.61 10.52 0.04
N ALA A 32 10.56 11.30 0.33
CA ALA A 32 10.53 12.73 0.09
C ALA A 32 11.57 13.48 0.93
N ASN A 33 11.66 13.17 2.23
CA ASN A 33 12.65 13.79 3.12
C ASN A 33 14.10 13.52 2.68
N LYS A 34 14.39 12.33 2.14
CA LYS A 34 15.72 12.00 1.59
C LYS A 34 15.98 12.74 0.27
N TRP A 35 14.97 12.84 -0.60
CA TRP A 35 15.11 13.40 -1.94
C TRP A 35 14.31 14.70 -2.10
N ARG A 36 15.02 15.83 -2.00
CA ARG A 36 14.44 17.19 -2.07
C ARG A 36 13.60 17.46 -3.32
N ILE A 37 13.78 16.69 -4.39
CA ILE A 37 13.00 16.82 -5.64
C ILE A 37 11.49 16.61 -5.40
N PHE A 38 11.10 15.78 -4.42
CA PHE A 38 9.69 15.52 -4.10
C PHE A 38 9.05 16.58 -3.19
N HIS A 39 9.82 17.55 -2.68
CA HIS A 39 9.26 18.64 -1.86
C HIS A 39 8.51 19.68 -2.70
N ARG A 40 8.65 19.64 -4.02
CA ARG A 40 7.93 20.50 -4.96
C ARG A 40 7.17 19.62 -5.96
N PRO A 41 6.04 20.09 -6.49
CA PRO A 41 5.39 19.44 -7.60
C PRO A 41 6.37 19.22 -8.76
N LEU A 42 6.37 18.03 -9.35
CA LEU A 42 7.21 17.70 -10.49
C LEU A 42 6.63 18.37 -11.74
N ASN A 43 7.30 19.39 -12.26
CA ASN A 43 6.91 20.07 -13.49
C ASN A 43 7.57 19.42 -14.72
N VAL A 44 7.21 18.16 -14.98
CA VAL A 44 7.76 17.33 -16.07
C VAL A 44 6.66 16.45 -16.67
N ASN A 45 6.93 15.83 -17.83
CA ASN A 45 6.01 14.84 -18.40
C ASN A 45 5.82 13.65 -17.43
N VAL A 46 4.63 13.04 -17.44
CA VAL A 46 4.24 11.87 -16.65
C VAL A 46 5.25 10.73 -16.79
N ASP A 47 5.69 10.41 -18.01
CA ASP A 47 6.67 9.34 -18.24
C ASP A 47 7.99 9.62 -17.51
N PHE A 48 8.46 10.87 -17.57
CA PHE A 48 9.67 11.28 -16.89
C PHE A 48 9.49 11.33 -15.38
N ALA A 49 8.31 11.71 -14.88
CA ALA A 49 8.00 11.63 -13.45
C ALA A 49 8.07 10.18 -12.94
N VAL A 50 7.58 9.21 -13.72
CA VAL A 50 7.71 7.78 -13.40
C VAL A 50 9.18 7.36 -13.33
N ASP A 51 10.01 7.82 -14.26
CA ASP A 51 11.44 7.52 -14.26
C ASP A 51 12.19 8.16 -13.08
N ILE A 52 11.83 9.39 -12.68
CA ILE A 52 12.34 10.04 -11.46
C ILE A 52 12.02 9.19 -10.23
N VAL A 53 10.79 8.70 -10.10
CA VAL A 53 10.37 7.87 -8.96
C VAL A 53 11.14 6.55 -8.94
N LYS A 54 11.23 5.85 -10.08
CA LYS A 54 12.00 4.60 -10.20
C LYS A 54 13.47 4.81 -9.84
N SER A 55 14.10 5.85 -10.38
CA SER A 55 15.50 6.19 -10.10
C SER A 55 15.71 6.49 -8.62
N SER A 56 14.77 7.21 -7.99
CA SER A 56 14.81 7.51 -6.56
C SER A 56 14.74 6.26 -5.69
N CYS A 57 13.95 5.25 -6.08
CA CYS A 57 13.91 3.95 -5.39
C CYS A 57 15.23 3.19 -5.50
N VAL A 58 15.82 3.12 -6.70
CA VAL A 58 17.11 2.44 -6.92
C VAL A 58 18.22 3.12 -6.12
N LEU A 59 18.30 4.45 -6.19
CA LEU A 59 19.29 5.23 -5.44
C LEU A 59 19.09 5.10 -3.93
N HIS A 60 17.85 5.04 -3.45
CA HIS A 60 17.57 4.86 -2.03
C HIS A 60 18.11 3.52 -1.52
N ASN A 61 17.89 2.44 -2.28
CA ASN A 61 18.42 1.12 -1.94
C ASN A 61 19.95 1.11 -1.94
N TYR A 62 20.58 1.73 -2.94
CA TYR A 62 22.04 1.85 -3.03
C TYR A 62 22.64 2.62 -1.84
N VAL A 63 22.06 3.77 -1.48
CA VAL A 63 22.52 4.57 -0.33
C VAL A 63 22.32 3.80 0.97
N LYS A 64 21.17 3.13 1.15
CA LYS A 64 20.88 2.31 2.35
C LYS A 64 21.90 1.17 2.51
N GLN A 65 22.31 0.52 1.41
CA GLN A 65 23.36 -0.49 1.41
C GLN A 65 24.72 0.08 1.83
N ARG A 66 25.08 1.26 1.31
CA ARG A 66 26.37 1.90 1.61
C ARG A 66 26.44 2.40 3.06
N ASP A 67 25.32 2.87 3.61
CA ASP A 67 25.21 3.35 4.99
C ASP A 67 25.27 2.21 6.03
N GLY A 68 25.43 0.95 5.60
CA GLY A 68 25.59 -0.21 6.49
C GLY A 68 24.27 -0.72 7.11
N ASN A 69 23.12 -0.23 6.64
CA ASN A 69 21.82 -0.73 7.07
C ASN A 69 21.58 -2.10 6.44
N LYS A 70 21.57 -3.16 7.28
CA LYS A 70 21.31 -4.53 6.84
C LYS A 70 19.94 -4.63 6.17
N PHE A 71 19.87 -5.39 5.07
CA PHE A 71 18.69 -5.53 4.19
C PHE A 71 17.50 -6.27 4.81
N GLU A 72 17.58 -6.74 6.06
CA GLU A 72 16.67 -7.74 6.62
C GLU A 72 15.20 -7.29 6.78
N ASP A 73 14.88 -6.00 6.63
CA ASP A 73 13.51 -5.49 6.79
C ASP A 73 12.81 -5.10 5.48
N THR A 74 13.43 -5.28 4.30
CA THR A 74 12.77 -4.93 3.03
C THR A 74 12.05 -6.16 2.51
N PHE A 75 10.72 -6.14 2.58
CA PHE A 75 9.82 -7.17 2.02
C PHE A 75 10.15 -7.41 0.53
N GLU A 76 11.06 -8.34 0.25
CA GLU A 76 11.28 -8.89 -1.09
C GLU A 76 10.11 -9.83 -1.39
N GLY A 77 9.12 -9.36 -2.16
CA GLY A 77 8.06 -10.25 -2.61
C GLY A 77 6.68 -9.63 -2.77
N LEU A 78 6.56 -8.44 -3.37
CA LEU A 78 5.30 -8.11 -4.03
C LEU A 78 5.34 -8.69 -5.44
N PRO A 79 4.56 -9.73 -5.76
CA PRO A 79 4.47 -10.23 -7.13
C PRO A 79 3.93 -9.10 -8.03
N TYR A 80 4.68 -8.82 -9.09
CA TYR A 80 4.39 -7.80 -10.12
C TYR A 80 2.95 -7.93 -10.68
N SER A 81 2.35 -9.12 -10.60
CA SER A 81 1.00 -9.43 -11.09
C SER A 81 -0.13 -8.58 -10.48
N ILE A 82 0.04 -8.00 -9.28
CA ILE A 82 -1.00 -7.15 -8.66
C ILE A 82 -1.07 -5.76 -9.30
N ILE A 83 -0.01 -5.29 -9.97
CA ILE A 83 0.05 -3.93 -10.51
C ILE A 83 -0.80 -3.78 -11.78
N HIS A 84 -1.00 -4.86 -12.55
CA HIS A 84 -1.73 -4.77 -13.82
C HIS A 84 -3.26 -4.65 -13.67
N SER A 85 -3.84 -5.00 -12.52
CA SER A 85 -5.29 -4.94 -12.32
C SER A 85 -5.81 -3.54 -11.93
N THR A 86 -4.94 -2.63 -11.51
CA THR A 86 -5.35 -1.27 -11.09
C THR A 86 -5.58 -0.30 -12.24
N GLN A 87 -5.09 -0.60 -13.46
CA GLN A 87 -5.21 0.30 -14.61
C GLN A 87 -6.64 0.40 -15.18
N GLN A 88 -7.58 -0.46 -14.78
CA GLN A 88 -8.95 -0.50 -15.32
C GLN A 88 -10.03 -0.03 -14.33
N VAL A 89 -9.66 0.44 -13.14
CA VAL A 89 -10.64 0.79 -12.09
C VAL A 89 -11.09 2.24 -12.24
N ARG A 90 -12.31 2.45 -12.76
CA ARG A 90 -12.96 3.77 -12.72
C ARG A 90 -13.36 4.12 -11.28
N PRO A 91 -13.07 5.32 -10.78
CA PRO A 91 -13.56 5.77 -9.47
C PRO A 91 -15.09 5.70 -9.41
N GLY A 92 -15.63 5.00 -8.40
CA GLY A 92 -17.08 4.84 -8.21
C GLY A 92 -17.77 3.76 -9.05
N GLY A 93 -17.03 2.98 -9.83
CA GLY A 93 -17.58 1.86 -10.59
C GLY A 93 -17.94 0.64 -9.72
N PRO A 94 -18.87 -0.22 -10.16
CA PRO A 94 -19.29 -1.42 -9.43
C PRO A 94 -18.12 -2.37 -9.10
N MET A 95 -17.07 -2.37 -9.93
CA MET A 95 -15.84 -3.15 -9.71
C MET A 95 -15.06 -2.75 -8.45
N LEU A 96 -15.12 -1.48 -8.03
CA LEU A 96 -14.49 -1.03 -6.77
C LEU A 96 -15.19 -1.62 -5.55
N THR A 97 -16.52 -1.75 -5.62
CA THR A 97 -17.33 -2.42 -4.60
C THR A 97 -16.95 -3.89 -4.53
N THR A 98 -16.76 -4.55 -5.69
CA THR A 98 -16.33 -5.97 -5.77
C THR A 98 -14.97 -6.22 -5.13
N ILE A 99 -13.94 -5.42 -5.45
CA ILE A 99 -12.59 -5.58 -4.87
C ILE A 99 -12.63 -5.36 -3.36
N ARG A 100 -13.37 -4.34 -2.90
CA ARG A 100 -13.55 -4.09 -1.46
C ARG A 100 -14.24 -5.27 -0.79
N GLU A 101 -15.27 -5.83 -1.39
CA GLU A 101 -16.02 -6.99 -0.89
C GLU A 101 -15.10 -8.22 -0.78
N GLU A 102 -14.28 -8.45 -1.82
CA GLU A 102 -13.33 -9.56 -1.93
C GLU A 102 -12.26 -9.48 -0.84
N PHE A 103 -11.57 -8.35 -0.69
CA PHE A 103 -10.61 -8.15 0.40
C PHE A 103 -11.27 -8.25 1.77
N ALA A 104 -12.47 -7.70 1.93
CA ALA A 104 -13.19 -7.79 3.19
C ALA A 104 -13.61 -9.24 3.54
N ASN A 105 -13.90 -10.07 2.53
CA ASN A 105 -14.13 -11.51 2.73
C ASN A 105 -12.83 -12.22 3.10
N TYR A 106 -11.75 -11.96 2.36
CA TYR A 106 -10.44 -12.54 2.61
C TYR A 106 -9.92 -12.23 4.02
N PHE A 107 -10.05 -10.99 4.51
CA PHE A 107 -9.56 -10.63 5.86
C PHE A 107 -10.30 -11.32 7.01
N VAL A 108 -11.47 -11.91 6.73
CA VAL A 108 -12.27 -12.67 7.69
C VAL A 108 -12.15 -14.19 7.44
N SER A 109 -11.54 -14.61 6.33
CA SER A 109 -11.29 -16.02 6.04
C SER A 109 -10.16 -16.57 6.91
N GLU A 110 -10.04 -17.89 6.93
CA GLU A 110 -9.05 -18.59 7.74
C GLU A 110 -7.60 -18.33 7.32
N GLU A 111 -7.40 -18.01 6.05
CA GLU A 111 -6.10 -17.70 5.46
C GLU A 111 -5.71 -16.23 5.69
N GLY A 112 -6.67 -15.32 5.63
CA GLY A 112 -6.42 -13.87 5.68
C GLY A 112 -6.63 -13.23 7.05
N LYS A 113 -7.19 -13.95 8.03
CA LYS A 113 -7.41 -13.44 9.39
C LYS A 113 -6.09 -13.29 10.14
N LEU A 114 -6.03 -12.27 10.98
CA LEU A 114 -4.88 -11.98 11.84
C LEU A 114 -5.35 -11.85 13.28
N ASP A 115 -4.61 -12.43 14.23
CA ASP A 115 -5.04 -12.51 15.63
C ASP A 115 -5.31 -11.13 16.26
N TRP A 116 -4.50 -10.14 15.90
CA TRP A 116 -4.63 -8.78 16.42
C TRP A 116 -5.84 -8.02 15.86
N GLN A 117 -6.49 -8.48 14.78
CA GLN A 117 -7.54 -7.70 14.10
C GLN A 117 -8.85 -7.61 14.91
N TRP A 118 -9.04 -8.51 15.87
CA TRP A 118 -10.23 -8.59 16.69
C TRP A 118 -10.18 -7.68 17.92
N ASN A 119 -8.98 -7.32 18.36
CA ASN A 119 -8.74 -6.49 19.55
C ASN A 119 -8.74 -4.98 19.24
N MET A 120 -8.96 -4.60 17.99
CA MET A 120 -8.82 -3.22 17.47
C MET A 120 -10.18 -2.60 17.07
N ILE A 121 -11.31 -3.17 17.54
CA ILE A 121 -12.69 -2.89 17.08
C ILE A 121 -13.59 -2.30 18.17
#